data_AF-A0A9K3LGK7-F1
#
_entry.id   AF-A0A9K3LGK7-F1
#
_cell.length_a   1.000
_cell.length_b   1.000
_cell.length_c   1.000
_cell.angle_alpha   90.00
_cell.angle_beta   90.00
_cell.angle_gamma   90.00
#
_symmetry.space_group_name_H-M   'P 1'
#
loop_
_entity.id
_entity.type
_entity.pdbx_description
1 polymer ?
#
loop_
_entity_poly.entity_id
_entity_poly.type
_entity_poly.pdbx_seq_one_letter_code
_entity_poly.pdbx_strand_id
1 'polypeptide(L)'
;MFPLFDKAYKPSLMAQLLNDEAALLIRQGDCEQAITHLIKALRLYEGVADSYEACSCHHCRLESCIARSKRTPVQNDCFFSPCLDESEQEVQRTANPTSSGYIYSQPIFCAPTFSHEGHHPGVTLMMIIIFNLALAHHLDSILPYQQARVLPFFSPPSSDPQRHHTRLGKALQLYELFYQLQMEREIFSTQAMLAVANNVGEIHRIVGNQIKYKLCLEHLMSCIMLVVEDHRESSINQDLDSSSSRGVNGRVGRRSSHQHGDFSSRSEEMQGFLRNASKLVLHNNCAGAA
;
A
#
# COMPACT_ATOMS: atom_id res chain seq x y z
N MET A 1 26.91 15.66 -1.06
CA MET A 1 27.68 16.24 -2.18
C MET A 1 28.00 15.10 -3.13
N PHE A 2 27.21 14.92 -4.19
CA PHE A 2 27.34 13.83 -5.17
C PHE A 2 28.12 14.34 -6.39
N PRO A 3 29.41 13.99 -6.57
CA PRO A 3 30.12 14.27 -7.81
C PRO A 3 29.69 13.26 -8.87
N LEU A 4 29.59 13.68 -10.14
CA LEU A 4 29.20 12.92 -11.36
C LEU A 4 27.73 13.08 -11.81
N PHE A 5 27.36 14.27 -12.29
CA PHE A 5 26.09 14.53 -12.99
C PHE A 5 26.26 14.88 -14.49
N ASP A 6 27.39 14.53 -15.13
CA ASP A 6 27.62 14.81 -16.56
C ASP A 6 27.02 13.78 -17.53
N LYS A 7 26.38 12.72 -17.01
CA LYS A 7 25.58 11.82 -17.84
C LYS A 7 24.11 12.15 -17.62
N ALA A 8 23.45 12.65 -18.67
CA ALA A 8 22.01 12.88 -18.66
C ALA A 8 21.29 11.57 -18.25
N TYR A 9 20.70 11.57 -17.06
CA TYR A 9 19.92 10.44 -16.58
C TYR A 9 18.68 10.26 -17.45
N LYS A 10 18.30 9.01 -17.73
CA LYS A 10 17.03 8.71 -18.40
C LYS A 10 15.88 9.25 -17.54
N PRO A 11 14.88 9.96 -18.10
CA PRO A 11 13.81 10.55 -17.29
C PRO A 11 13.03 9.52 -16.46
N SER A 12 12.86 8.28 -16.96
CA SER A 12 12.22 7.17 -16.22
C SER A 12 12.99 6.78 -14.95
N LEU A 13 14.33 6.78 -15.02
CA LEU A 13 15.18 6.51 -13.85
C LEU A 13 15.07 7.66 -12.83
N MET A 14 15.02 8.90 -13.29
CA MET A 14 14.83 10.05 -12.40
C MET A 14 13.45 10.03 -11.74
N ALA A 15 12.39 9.68 -12.47
CA ALA A 15 11.04 9.52 -11.92
C ALA A 15 11.00 8.42 -10.84
N GLN A 16 11.68 7.31 -11.04
CA GLN A 16 11.83 6.27 -10.03
C GLN A 16 12.54 6.77 -8.77
N LEU A 17 13.69 7.44 -8.92
CA LEU A 17 14.44 7.96 -7.77
C LEU A 17 13.60 8.94 -6.95
N LEU A 18 12.85 9.82 -7.62
CA LEU A 18 11.92 10.74 -6.98
C LEU A 18 10.77 10.02 -6.27
N ASN A 19 10.26 8.92 -6.84
CA ASN A 19 9.25 8.09 -6.19
C ASN A 19 9.79 7.46 -4.89
N ASP A 20 10.97 6.85 -4.96
CA ASP A 20 11.57 6.17 -3.80
C ASP A 20 11.94 7.16 -2.69
N GLU A 21 12.43 8.36 -3.05
CA GLU A 21 12.64 9.47 -2.12
C GLU A 21 11.33 9.95 -1.49
N ALA A 22 10.28 10.13 -2.29
CA ALA A 22 8.95 10.47 -1.78
C ALA A 22 8.39 9.40 -0.85
N ALA A 23 8.61 8.12 -1.12
CA ALA A 23 8.20 7.03 -0.26
C ALA A 23 8.91 7.10 1.11
N LEU A 24 10.18 7.50 1.16
CA LEU A 24 10.87 7.77 2.43
C LEU A 24 10.27 8.97 3.16
N LEU A 25 9.99 10.07 2.45
CA LEU A 25 9.35 11.26 3.03
C LEU A 25 7.95 10.96 3.59
N ILE A 26 7.14 10.14 2.90
CA ILE A 26 5.84 9.67 3.40
C ILE A 26 6.01 8.91 4.72
N ARG A 27 6.98 8.00 4.82
CA ARG A 27 7.27 7.26 6.06
C ARG A 27 7.70 8.19 7.21
N GLN A 28 8.38 9.28 6.88
CA GLN A 28 8.79 10.31 7.83
C GLN A 28 7.68 11.30 8.17
N GLY A 29 6.47 11.15 7.60
CA GLY A 29 5.36 12.08 7.81
C GLY A 29 5.51 13.42 7.06
N ASP A 30 6.58 13.63 6.29
CA ASP A 30 6.76 14.83 5.46
C ASP A 30 6.05 14.68 4.11
N CYS A 31 4.72 14.66 4.18
CA CYS A 31 3.89 14.45 3.02
C CYS A 31 3.91 15.62 2.04
N GLU A 32 4.20 16.85 2.49
CA GLU A 32 4.24 18.03 1.63
C GLU A 32 5.46 18.00 0.68
N GLN A 33 6.64 17.64 1.20
CA GLN A 33 7.79 17.38 0.34
C GLN A 33 7.55 16.16 -0.56
N ALA A 34 6.99 15.08 -0.03
CA ALA A 34 6.69 13.88 -0.83
C ALA A 34 5.79 14.20 -2.04
N ILE A 35 4.71 14.97 -1.85
CA ILE A 35 3.83 15.43 -2.93
C ILE A 35 4.63 16.18 -4.01
N THR A 36 5.56 17.04 -3.59
CA THR A 36 6.42 17.78 -4.53
C THR A 36 7.30 16.85 -5.37
N HIS A 37 7.92 15.85 -4.76
CA HIS A 37 8.72 14.85 -5.48
C HIS A 37 7.86 14.00 -6.44
N LEU A 38 6.68 13.58 -6.01
CA LEU A 38 5.78 12.76 -6.82
C LEU A 38 5.19 13.52 -8.01
N ILE A 39 4.87 14.81 -7.87
CA ILE A 39 4.45 15.64 -9.01
C ILE A 39 5.59 15.78 -10.03
N LYS A 40 6.83 15.96 -9.57
CA LYS A 40 8.00 15.99 -10.46
C LYS A 40 8.21 14.64 -11.16
N ALA A 41 8.07 13.53 -10.42
CA ALA A 41 8.18 12.19 -10.98
C ALA A 41 7.13 11.94 -12.08
N LEU A 42 5.88 12.34 -11.84
CA LEU A 42 4.79 12.18 -12.80
C LEU A 42 5.04 12.98 -14.09
N ARG A 43 5.48 14.24 -13.99
CA ARG A 43 5.83 15.08 -15.15
C ARG A 43 6.98 14.49 -15.97
N LEU A 44 7.98 13.91 -15.32
CA LEU A 44 9.07 13.23 -16.01
C LEU A 44 8.60 11.96 -16.72
N TYR A 45 7.61 11.26 -16.15
CA TYR A 45 7.06 10.04 -16.73
C TYR A 45 6.15 10.34 -17.94
N GLU A 46 5.34 11.40 -17.90
CA GLU A 46 4.46 11.83 -19.00
C GLU A 46 5.21 12.01 -20.32
N GLY A 47 6.45 12.52 -20.28
CA GLY A 47 7.29 12.69 -21.47
C GLY A 47 7.86 11.40 -22.08
N VAL A 48 7.70 10.25 -21.42
CA VAL A 48 8.35 8.99 -21.78
C VAL A 48 7.36 7.88 -22.18
N ALA A 49 6.09 8.03 -21.80
CA ALA A 49 5.09 6.95 -21.80
C ALA A 49 4.90 6.21 -23.14
N ASP A 50 5.15 6.87 -24.28
CA ASP A 50 4.88 6.30 -25.60
C ASP A 50 6.09 5.60 -26.25
N SER A 51 7.26 5.64 -25.64
CA SER A 51 8.53 5.33 -26.34
C SER A 51 9.19 3.99 -26.01
N TYR A 52 8.74 3.28 -24.96
CA TYR A 52 9.40 2.05 -24.52
C TYR A 52 8.41 0.92 -24.22
N GLU A 53 8.74 -0.28 -24.71
CA GLU A 53 8.06 -1.51 -24.31
C GLU A 53 8.26 -1.74 -22.80
N ALA A 54 7.16 -1.99 -22.09
CA ALA A 54 7.22 -2.29 -20.67
C ALA A 54 7.90 -3.65 -20.43
N CYS A 55 8.75 -3.70 -19.42
CA CYS A 55 9.40 -4.93 -19.00
C CYS A 55 8.37 -5.90 -18.41
N SER A 56 8.37 -7.13 -18.90
CA SER A 56 7.48 -8.22 -18.45
C SER A 56 8.07 -9.03 -17.28
N CYS A 57 9.24 -8.67 -16.77
CA CYS A 57 9.90 -9.43 -15.71
C CYS A 57 9.12 -9.37 -14.40
N HIS A 58 9.25 -10.43 -13.59
CA HIS A 58 8.53 -10.54 -12.31
C HIS A 58 8.84 -9.37 -11.37
N HIS A 59 10.06 -8.84 -11.38
CA HIS A 59 10.48 -7.72 -10.53
C HIS A 59 9.85 -6.37 -10.92
N CYS A 60 9.41 -6.21 -12.17
CA CYS A 60 8.72 -5.01 -12.65
C CYS A 60 7.22 -5.02 -12.34
N ARG A 61 6.67 -6.12 -11.82
CA ARG A 61 5.26 -6.21 -11.48
C ARG A 61 4.94 -5.40 -10.22
N LEU A 62 3.74 -4.82 -10.20
CA LEU A 62 3.22 -4.06 -9.07
C LEU A 62 3.24 -4.87 -7.76
N GLU A 63 2.79 -6.13 -7.82
CA GLU A 63 2.77 -7.05 -6.67
C GLU A 63 4.16 -7.23 -6.04
N SER A 64 5.20 -7.36 -6.88
CA SER A 64 6.59 -7.50 -6.42
C SER A 64 7.11 -6.24 -5.75
N CYS A 65 6.73 -5.06 -6.26
CA CYS A 65 7.07 -3.77 -5.66
C CYS A 65 6.40 -3.61 -4.28
N ILE A 66 5.12 -3.97 -4.17
CA ILE A 66 4.38 -3.95 -2.89
C ILE A 66 5.02 -4.92 -1.89
N ALA A 67 5.26 -6.17 -2.27
CA ALA A 67 5.88 -7.17 -1.39
C ALA A 67 7.26 -6.71 -0.90
N ARG A 68 8.08 -6.11 -1.78
CA ARG A 68 9.38 -5.53 -1.41
C ARG A 68 9.25 -4.35 -0.44
N SER A 69 8.26 -3.49 -0.65
CA SER A 69 8.03 -2.30 0.18
C SER A 69 7.77 -2.67 1.63
N LYS A 70 7.19 -3.85 1.89
CA LYS A 70 7.00 -4.39 3.24
C LYS A 70 8.31 -4.84 3.89
N ARG A 71 9.21 -5.42 3.11
CA ARG A 71 10.48 -5.98 3.60
C ARG A 71 11.55 -4.93 3.84
N THR A 72 11.37 -3.70 3.33
CA THR A 72 12.37 -2.64 3.48
C THR A 72 12.33 -2.17 4.92
N PRO A 73 13.26 -2.64 5.79
CA PRO A 73 13.21 -2.28 7.19
C PRO A 73 13.39 -0.76 7.25
N VAL A 74 12.53 -0.11 8.02
CA VAL A 74 12.85 1.25 8.45
C VAL A 74 14.14 1.09 9.24
N GLN A 75 15.27 1.47 8.67
CA GLN A 75 16.52 1.56 9.43
C GLN A 75 16.30 2.66 10.47
N ASN A 76 15.75 2.25 11.61
CA ASN A 76 15.73 2.80 12.97
C ASN A 76 15.57 4.31 13.25
N ASP A 77 15.33 5.19 12.28
CA ASP A 77 15.33 6.65 12.54
C ASP A 77 13.98 7.36 12.33
N CYS A 78 12.86 6.65 12.16
CA CYS A 78 11.56 7.31 12.04
C CYS A 78 10.95 7.65 13.41
N PHE A 79 11.27 8.85 13.87
CA PHE A 79 10.66 9.62 14.98
C PHE A 79 9.11 9.67 14.99
N PHE A 80 8.43 9.19 13.94
CA PHE A 80 6.96 9.25 13.77
C PHE A 80 6.21 7.95 14.07
N SER A 81 6.90 6.86 14.38
CA SER A 81 6.36 6.01 15.42
C SER A 81 6.92 6.58 16.71
N PRO A 82 6.17 7.34 17.53
CA PRO A 82 6.53 7.31 18.94
C PRO A 82 6.60 5.82 19.25
N CYS A 83 7.76 5.34 19.69
CA CYS A 83 7.79 4.19 20.55
C CYS A 83 7.00 4.62 21.80
N LEU A 84 5.67 4.65 21.66
CA LEU A 84 4.81 4.32 22.76
C LEU A 84 5.30 2.93 23.10
N ASP A 85 6.05 2.89 24.19
CA ASP A 85 6.51 1.68 24.85
C ASP A 85 5.41 0.62 24.70
N GLU A 86 5.71 -0.66 24.43
CA GLU A 86 4.65 -1.67 24.19
C GLU A 86 3.59 -1.68 25.32
N SER A 87 3.97 -1.16 26.50
CA SER A 87 3.12 -0.82 27.65
C SER A 87 2.02 0.25 27.38
N GLU A 88 2.24 1.27 26.56
CA GLU A 88 1.24 2.30 26.19
C GLU A 88 0.31 1.87 25.04
N GLN A 89 0.71 0.92 24.20
CA GLN A 89 -0.22 0.22 23.30
C GLN A 89 -1.28 -0.57 24.08
N GLU A 90 -0.94 -1.05 25.28
CA GLU A 90 -1.89 -1.71 26.17
C GLU A 90 -2.83 -0.70 26.86
N VAL A 91 -2.38 0.53 27.15
CA VAL A 91 -3.25 1.60 27.66
C VAL A 91 -4.27 2.05 26.61
N GLN A 92 -3.90 2.10 25.32
CA GLN A 92 -4.85 2.35 24.22
C GLN A 92 -5.88 1.22 24.02
N ARG A 93 -5.69 0.01 24.55
CA ARG A 93 -6.71 -1.04 24.51
C ARG A 93 -7.87 -0.79 25.48
N THR A 94 -7.67 0.06 26.50
CA THR A 94 -8.70 0.39 27.51
C THR A 94 -9.49 1.65 27.17
N ALA A 95 -8.95 2.52 26.30
CA ALA A 95 -9.68 3.67 25.77
C ALA A 95 -10.61 3.19 24.64
N ASN A 96 -11.93 3.22 24.90
CA ASN A 96 -13.04 2.93 24.00
C ASN A 96 -12.63 2.59 22.53
N PRO A 97 -12.53 1.30 22.16
CA PRO A 97 -11.99 0.84 20.87
C PRO A 97 -12.85 1.20 19.63
N THR A 98 -13.78 2.13 19.76
CA THR A 98 -14.95 2.24 18.88
C THR A 98 -14.81 3.17 17.68
N SER A 99 -13.73 3.94 17.49
CA SER A 99 -13.79 5.04 16.48
C SER A 99 -12.71 5.11 15.41
N SER A 100 -11.45 4.75 15.65
CA SER A 100 -10.43 4.89 14.58
C SER A 100 -10.50 3.72 13.61
N GLY A 101 -10.72 4.00 12.33
CA GLY A 101 -10.49 3.01 11.27
C GLY A 101 -8.99 2.81 11.03
N TYR A 102 -8.66 1.69 10.38
CA TYR A 102 -7.33 1.35 9.89
C TYR A 102 -7.08 2.04 8.55
N ILE A 103 -5.95 2.73 8.41
CA ILE A 103 -5.53 3.37 7.17
C ILE A 103 -4.27 2.66 6.70
N TYR A 104 -4.25 2.25 5.44
CA TYR A 104 -3.03 1.72 4.82
C TYR A 104 -2.08 2.89 4.59
N SER A 105 -0.97 2.92 5.33
CA SER A 105 0.00 4.03 5.37
C SER A 105 1.33 3.73 4.66
N GLN A 106 1.47 2.54 4.07
CA GLN A 106 2.75 2.08 3.54
C GLN A 106 2.94 2.54 2.09
N PRO A 107 3.97 3.35 1.77
CA PRO A 107 4.25 3.71 0.39
C PRO A 107 4.92 2.57 -0.37
N ILE A 108 4.78 2.58 -1.70
CA ILE A 108 5.35 1.57 -2.59
C ILE A 108 6.68 2.06 -3.18
N PHE A 109 7.74 1.29 -2.93
CA PHE A 109 9.06 1.45 -3.50
C PHE A 109 9.20 0.68 -4.80
N CYS A 110 9.97 1.23 -5.72
CA CYS A 110 10.40 0.53 -6.91
C CYS A 110 11.48 -0.50 -6.61
N ALA A 111 11.66 -1.46 -7.52
CA ALA A 111 12.75 -2.42 -7.43
C ALA A 111 14.08 -1.77 -7.88
N PRO A 112 15.19 -1.96 -7.16
CA PRO A 112 16.49 -1.36 -7.48
C PRO A 112 17.07 -1.95 -8.77
N THR A 113 16.59 -3.12 -9.19
CA THR A 113 16.95 -3.74 -10.47
C THR A 113 16.58 -2.88 -11.67
N PHE A 114 15.62 -1.95 -11.54
CA PHE A 114 15.25 -1.03 -12.63
C PHE A 114 16.43 -0.14 -13.07
N SER A 115 17.26 0.31 -12.13
CA SER A 115 18.35 1.24 -12.41
C SER A 115 19.57 0.58 -13.06
N HIS A 116 19.81 -0.72 -12.81
CA HIS A 116 21.04 -1.39 -13.22
C HIS A 116 20.92 -2.21 -14.49
N GLU A 117 19.74 -2.77 -14.77
CA GLU A 117 19.55 -3.74 -15.86
C GLU A 117 18.80 -3.16 -17.06
N GLY A 118 18.49 -1.86 -17.02
CA GLY A 118 17.76 -1.20 -18.10
C GLY A 118 16.28 -1.60 -18.20
N HIS A 119 15.72 -2.18 -17.13
CA HIS A 119 14.30 -2.51 -17.10
C HIS A 119 13.45 -1.25 -17.10
N HIS A 120 12.44 -1.23 -17.96
CA HIS A 120 11.44 -0.17 -18.00
C HIS A 120 10.15 -0.66 -17.35
N PRO A 121 9.82 -0.29 -16.09
CA PRO A 121 8.59 -0.74 -15.42
C PRO A 121 7.30 -0.31 -16.15
N GLY A 122 7.40 0.67 -17.06
CA GLY A 122 6.27 1.12 -17.87
C GLY A 122 5.17 1.65 -16.99
N VAL A 123 3.92 1.31 -17.36
CA VAL A 123 2.72 1.78 -16.64
C VAL A 123 2.73 1.43 -15.15
N THR A 124 3.47 0.39 -14.73
CA THR A 124 3.58 0.05 -13.31
C THR A 124 4.25 1.17 -12.50
N LEU A 125 5.26 1.86 -13.04
CA LEU A 125 5.88 3.00 -12.35
C LEU A 125 4.89 4.17 -12.22
N MET A 126 4.12 4.46 -13.26
CA MET A 126 3.07 5.48 -13.22
C MET A 126 2.04 5.17 -12.15
N MET A 127 1.58 3.92 -12.08
CA MET A 127 0.64 3.45 -11.05
C MET A 127 1.23 3.62 -9.64
N ILE A 128 2.49 3.24 -9.42
CA ILE A 128 3.18 3.42 -8.14
C ILE A 128 3.22 4.91 -7.73
N ILE A 129 3.59 5.80 -8.67
CA ILE A 129 3.64 7.25 -8.43
C ILE A 129 2.24 7.78 -8.05
N ILE A 130 1.20 7.39 -8.81
CA ILE A 130 -0.18 7.82 -8.55
C ILE A 130 -0.66 7.32 -7.18
N PHE A 131 -0.39 6.06 -6.84
CA PHE A 131 -0.73 5.49 -5.55
C PHE A 131 -0.06 6.24 -4.40
N ASN A 132 1.26 6.45 -4.49
CA ASN A 132 2.01 7.17 -3.46
C ASN A 132 1.55 8.64 -3.35
N LEU A 133 1.14 9.27 -4.44
CA LEU A 133 0.61 10.63 -4.43
C LEU A 133 -0.77 10.69 -3.76
N ALA A 134 -1.64 9.72 -4.03
CA ALA A 134 -2.92 9.56 -3.35
C ALA A 134 -2.70 9.36 -1.84
N LEU A 135 -1.75 8.49 -1.49
CA LEU A 135 -1.38 8.19 -0.12
C LEU A 135 -0.84 9.41 0.62
N ALA A 136 0.08 10.16 0.01
CA ALA A 136 0.63 11.37 0.60
C ALA A 136 -0.48 12.40 0.89
N HIS A 137 -1.38 12.67 -0.07
CA HIS A 137 -2.53 13.56 0.16
C HIS A 137 -3.45 13.06 1.28
N HIS A 138 -3.68 11.74 1.36
CA HIS A 138 -4.51 11.13 2.38
C HIS A 138 -3.90 11.31 3.79
N LEU A 139 -2.61 10.95 3.96
CA LEU A 139 -1.93 11.04 5.25
C LEU A 139 -1.71 12.48 5.71
N ASP A 140 -1.35 13.38 4.80
CA ASP A 140 -1.21 14.83 5.04
C ASP A 140 -2.52 15.48 5.52
N SER A 141 -3.66 14.87 5.21
CA SER A 141 -4.96 15.30 5.70
C SER A 141 -5.23 14.79 7.12
N ILE A 142 -4.67 13.65 7.53
CA ILE A 142 -5.08 12.93 8.75
C ILE A 142 -4.06 13.09 9.88
N LEU A 143 -2.77 13.15 9.56
CA LEU A 143 -1.67 13.22 10.54
C LEU A 143 -1.82 14.37 11.55
N PRO A 144 -2.19 15.61 11.16
CA PRO A 144 -2.36 16.70 12.14
C PRO A 144 -3.43 16.39 13.20
N TYR A 145 -4.52 15.73 12.80
CA TYR A 145 -5.60 15.37 13.72
C TYR A 145 -5.23 14.19 14.62
N GLN A 146 -4.42 13.25 14.13
CA GLN A 146 -3.92 12.15 14.96
C GLN A 146 -2.94 12.65 16.03
N GLN A 147 -2.04 13.58 15.68
CA GLN A 147 -1.10 14.17 16.63
C GLN A 147 -1.81 14.98 17.73
N ALA A 148 -2.81 15.78 17.36
CA ALA A 148 -3.59 16.57 18.31
C ALA A 148 -4.35 15.72 19.35
N ARG A 149 -4.65 14.44 19.05
CA ARG A 149 -5.27 13.51 20.01
C ARG A 149 -4.31 13.02 21.07
N VAL A 150 -3.03 12.86 20.74
CA VAL A 150 -2.02 12.32 21.66
C VAL A 150 -1.49 13.42 22.59
N LEU A 151 -1.38 14.65 22.09
CA LEU A 151 -0.82 15.78 22.84
C LEU A 151 -1.87 16.89 23.02
N PRO A 152 -2.77 16.80 24.03
CA PRO A 152 -3.88 17.74 24.23
C PRO A 152 -3.43 19.18 24.51
N PHE A 153 -2.14 19.41 24.78
CA PHE A 153 -1.55 20.74 24.98
C PHE A 153 -1.15 21.44 23.68
N PHE A 154 -1.03 20.71 22.57
CA PHE A 154 -0.83 21.32 21.26
C PHE A 154 -2.20 21.60 20.66
N SER A 155 -2.57 22.88 20.64
CA SER A 155 -3.68 23.32 19.80
C SER A 155 -3.40 22.80 18.39
N PRO A 156 -4.36 22.11 17.74
CA PRO A 156 -4.17 21.69 16.37
C PRO A 156 -3.72 22.93 15.59
N PRO A 157 -2.73 22.79 14.68
CA PRO A 157 -2.39 23.90 13.80
C PRO A 157 -3.70 24.44 13.24
N SER A 158 -3.82 25.75 13.04
CA SER A 158 -5.00 26.41 12.46
C SER A 158 -5.20 25.96 11.01
N SER A 159 -5.47 24.67 10.84
CA SER A 159 -5.59 23.96 9.60
C SER A 159 -6.93 24.39 9.05
N ASP A 160 -6.86 25.24 8.05
CA ASP A 160 -7.97 25.61 7.20
C ASP A 160 -8.77 24.33 6.84
N PRO A 161 -10.02 24.19 7.30
CA PRO A 161 -10.87 23.05 6.98
C PRO A 161 -10.99 22.82 5.46
N GLN A 162 -10.87 23.88 4.67
CA GLN A 162 -10.90 23.80 3.21
C GLN A 162 -9.66 23.07 2.65
N ARG A 163 -8.47 23.26 3.24
CA ARG A 163 -7.24 22.54 2.86
C ARG A 163 -7.42 21.03 3.10
N HIS A 164 -8.01 20.65 4.22
CA HIS A 164 -8.29 19.25 4.56
C HIS A 164 -9.23 18.60 3.53
N HIS A 165 -10.40 19.21 3.27
CA HIS A 165 -11.34 18.69 2.28
C HIS A 165 -10.74 18.62 0.86
N THR A 166 -9.94 19.62 0.48
CA THR A 166 -9.28 19.65 -0.83
C THR A 166 -8.29 18.50 -0.99
N ARG A 167 -7.47 18.21 0.04
CA ARG A 167 -6.49 17.13 0.00
C ARG A 167 -7.16 15.75 -0.03
N LEU A 168 -8.20 15.53 0.77
CA LEU A 168 -9.00 14.30 0.72
C LEU A 168 -9.67 14.11 -0.65
N GLY A 169 -10.19 15.18 -1.25
CA GLY A 169 -10.76 15.14 -2.60
C GLY A 169 -9.73 14.73 -3.66
N LYS A 170 -8.51 15.26 -3.58
CA LYS A 170 -7.40 14.86 -4.46
C LYS A 170 -6.99 13.41 -4.26
N ALA A 171 -6.87 12.97 -3.01
CA ALA A 171 -6.55 11.57 -2.70
C ALA A 171 -7.58 10.61 -3.32
N LEU A 172 -8.88 10.94 -3.20
CA LEU A 172 -9.96 10.15 -3.78
C LEU A 172 -9.84 10.05 -5.31
N GLN A 173 -9.65 11.18 -6.00
CA GLN A 173 -9.49 11.21 -7.46
C GLN A 173 -8.29 10.37 -7.93
N LEU A 174 -7.18 10.42 -7.20
CA LEU A 174 -5.97 9.66 -7.53
C LEU A 174 -6.15 8.16 -7.28
N TYR A 175 -6.85 7.76 -6.21
CA TYR A 175 -7.21 6.36 -5.98
C TYR A 175 -8.14 5.82 -7.06
N GLU A 176 -9.13 6.62 -7.50
CA GLU A 176 -10.02 6.27 -8.62
C GLU A 176 -9.22 6.10 -9.93
N LEU A 177 -8.31 7.02 -10.23
CA LEU A 177 -7.42 6.92 -11.40
C LEU A 177 -6.54 5.67 -11.32
N PHE A 178 -5.96 5.36 -10.16
CA PHE A 178 -5.17 4.15 -9.97
C PHE A 178 -5.98 2.88 -10.20
N TYR A 179 -7.23 2.84 -9.72
CA TYR A 179 -8.14 1.72 -9.96
C TYR A 179 -8.48 1.56 -11.45
N GLN A 180 -8.79 2.67 -12.15
CA GLN A 180 -9.04 2.67 -13.60
C GLN A 180 -7.84 2.11 -14.37
N LEU A 181 -6.62 2.54 -14.02
CA LEU A 181 -5.39 2.04 -14.66
C LEU A 181 -5.17 0.55 -14.45
N GLN A 182 -5.51 0.00 -13.28
CA GLN A 182 -5.47 -1.46 -13.06
C GLN A 182 -6.41 -2.18 -14.01
N MET A 183 -7.65 -1.69 -14.14
CA MET A 183 -8.68 -2.28 -15.00
C MET A 183 -8.33 -2.20 -16.48
N GLU A 184 -7.87 -1.05 -16.97
CA GLU A 184 -7.56 -0.83 -18.38
C GLU A 184 -6.35 -1.61 -18.87
N ARG A 185 -5.39 -1.89 -17.97
CA ARG A 185 -4.12 -2.54 -18.31
C ARG A 185 -4.07 -4.01 -17.93
N GLU A 186 -5.13 -4.53 -17.33
CA GLU A 186 -5.19 -5.89 -16.78
C GLU A 186 -4.05 -6.19 -15.79
N ILE A 187 -3.56 -5.15 -15.10
CA ILE A 187 -2.50 -5.27 -14.08
C ILE A 187 -3.17 -5.33 -12.72
N PHE A 188 -3.54 -6.54 -12.33
CA PHE A 188 -4.23 -6.78 -11.07
C PHE A 188 -3.23 -7.08 -9.95
N SER A 189 -3.31 -6.30 -8.87
CA SER A 189 -2.70 -6.65 -7.59
C SER A 189 -3.77 -6.63 -6.52
N THR A 190 -4.05 -7.80 -5.94
CA THR A 190 -5.06 -7.89 -4.90
C THR A 190 -4.67 -7.09 -3.67
N GLN A 191 -3.37 -7.03 -3.34
CA GLN A 191 -2.87 -6.20 -2.24
C GLN A 191 -3.11 -4.71 -2.51
N ALA A 192 -2.83 -4.24 -3.75
CA ALA A 192 -3.09 -2.87 -4.14
C ALA A 192 -4.59 -2.54 -4.05
N MET A 193 -5.45 -3.44 -4.53
CA MET A 193 -6.90 -3.29 -4.49
C MET A 193 -7.42 -3.17 -3.04
N LEU A 194 -6.97 -4.04 -2.14
CA LEU A 194 -7.33 -3.98 -0.72
C LEU A 194 -6.87 -2.66 -0.08
N ALA A 195 -5.63 -2.23 -0.35
CA ALA A 195 -5.11 -0.96 0.16
C ALA A 195 -5.92 0.24 -0.32
N VAL A 196 -6.26 0.29 -1.61
CA VAL A 196 -7.07 1.35 -2.22
C VAL A 196 -8.49 1.35 -1.66
N ALA A 197 -9.18 0.21 -1.67
CA ALA A 197 -10.55 0.10 -1.19
C ALA A 197 -10.67 0.50 0.30
N ASN A 198 -9.71 0.06 1.11
CA ASN A 198 -9.61 0.44 2.51
C ASN A 198 -9.43 1.96 2.69
N ASN A 199 -8.48 2.55 1.97
CA ASN A 199 -8.19 3.98 2.08
C ASN A 199 -9.34 4.86 1.56
N VAL A 200 -9.96 4.49 0.44
CA VAL A 200 -11.16 5.17 -0.08
C VAL A 200 -12.32 5.09 0.92
N GLY A 201 -12.54 3.92 1.52
CA GLY A 201 -13.52 3.76 2.59
C GLY A 201 -13.26 4.72 3.76
N GLU A 202 -12.02 4.78 4.25
CA GLU A 202 -11.66 5.69 5.33
C GLU A 202 -11.84 7.17 4.98
N ILE A 203 -11.52 7.58 3.75
CA ILE A 203 -11.83 8.94 3.28
C ILE A 203 -13.33 9.19 3.37
N HIS A 204 -14.17 8.28 2.86
CA HIS A 204 -15.63 8.40 2.94
C HIS A 204 -16.16 8.47 4.37
N ARG A 205 -15.58 7.69 5.29
CA ARG A 205 -15.90 7.74 6.72
C ARG A 205 -15.58 9.11 7.31
N ILE A 206 -14.40 9.65 7.01
CA ILE A 206 -13.92 10.94 7.52
C ILE A 206 -14.77 12.11 7.00
N VAL A 207 -15.18 12.08 5.73
CA VAL A 207 -16.06 13.13 5.17
C VAL A 207 -17.53 12.94 5.53
N GLY A 208 -17.88 11.91 6.31
CA GLY A 208 -19.26 11.64 6.75
C GLY A 208 -20.16 10.98 5.70
N ASN A 209 -19.62 10.48 4.59
CA ASN A 209 -20.39 9.75 3.57
C ASN A 209 -20.54 8.26 3.95
N GLN A 210 -21.48 7.98 4.85
CA GLN A 210 -21.69 6.64 5.40
C GLN A 210 -22.14 5.61 4.35
N ILE A 211 -22.86 6.03 3.30
CA ILE A 211 -23.33 5.12 2.25
C ILE A 211 -22.14 4.60 1.45
N LYS A 212 -21.29 5.50 0.93
CA LYS A 212 -20.10 5.10 0.18
C LYS A 212 -19.10 4.34 1.05
N TYR A 213 -18.95 4.73 2.32
CA TYR A 213 -18.11 3.99 3.27
C TYR A 213 -18.53 2.52 3.39
N LYS A 214 -19.83 2.25 3.57
CA LYS A 214 -20.37 0.88 3.63
C LYS A 214 -20.11 0.10 2.35
N LEU A 215 -20.34 0.70 1.19
CA LEU A 215 -20.06 0.06 -0.11
C LEU A 215 -18.56 -0.29 -0.26
N CYS A 216 -17.65 0.58 0.18
CA CYS A 216 -16.22 0.29 0.18
C CYS A 216 -15.87 -0.88 1.11
N LEU A 217 -16.50 -0.98 2.28
CA LEU A 217 -16.29 -2.10 3.20
C LEU A 217 -16.83 -3.42 2.65
N GLU A 218 -18.00 -3.40 2.01
CA GLU A 218 -18.57 -4.57 1.33
C GLU A 218 -17.65 -5.06 0.22
N HIS A 219 -17.15 -4.14 -0.62
CA HIS A 219 -16.18 -4.48 -1.67
C HIS A 219 -14.87 -5.04 -1.08
N LEU A 220 -14.35 -4.42 -0.02
CA LEU A 220 -13.16 -4.90 0.69
C LEU A 220 -13.36 -6.34 1.19
N MET A 221 -14.53 -6.64 1.78
CA MET A 221 -14.87 -7.99 2.23
C MET A 221 -14.94 -9.00 1.08
N SER A 222 -15.57 -8.64 -0.04
CA SER A 222 -15.58 -9.49 -1.24
C SER A 222 -14.17 -9.80 -1.72
N CYS A 223 -13.28 -8.80 -1.78
CA CYS A 223 -11.88 -9.00 -2.15
C CYS A 223 -11.15 -9.93 -1.17
N ILE A 224 -11.34 -9.76 0.13
CA ILE A 224 -10.73 -10.63 1.15
C ILE A 224 -11.22 -12.07 1.02
N MET A 225 -12.51 -12.29 0.81
CA MET A 225 -13.08 -13.62 0.61
C MET A 225 -12.45 -14.33 -0.59
N LEU A 226 -12.30 -13.64 -1.73
CA LEU A 226 -11.63 -14.17 -2.92
C LEU A 226 -10.17 -14.58 -2.64
N VAL A 227 -9.43 -13.77 -1.87
CA VAL A 227 -8.04 -14.10 -1.48
C VAL A 227 -7.99 -15.35 -0.60
N VAL A 228 -8.93 -15.47 0.34
CA VAL A 228 -9.00 -16.63 1.23
C VAL A 228 -9.34 -17.89 0.45
N GLU A 229 -10.25 -17.82 -0.52
CA GLU A 229 -10.61 -18.97 -1.38
C GLU A 229 -9.44 -19.43 -2.25
N ASP A 230 -8.75 -18.51 -2.92
CA ASP A 230 -7.56 -18.80 -3.75
C ASP A 230 -6.45 -19.51 -2.95
N HIS A 231 -6.27 -19.11 -1.68
CA HIS A 231 -5.33 -19.77 -0.78
C HIS A 231 -5.73 -21.20 -0.37
N ARG A 232 -7.02 -21.48 -0.25
CA ARG A 232 -7.51 -22.84 0.07
C ARG A 232 -7.28 -23.79 -1.09
N GLU A 233 -7.56 -23.36 -2.31
CA GLU A 233 -7.33 -24.17 -3.52
C GLU A 233 -5.84 -24.46 -3.75
N SER A 234 -4.99 -23.45 -3.56
CA SER A 234 -3.53 -23.59 -3.67
C SER A 234 -2.96 -24.63 -2.69
N SER A 235 -3.55 -24.74 -1.50
CA SER A 235 -3.09 -25.69 -0.47
C SER A 235 -3.47 -27.13 -0.81
N ILE A 236 -4.69 -27.36 -1.31
CA ILE A 236 -5.18 -28.71 -1.68
C ILE A 236 -4.36 -29.31 -2.82
N ASN A 237 -3.97 -28.50 -3.80
CA ASN A 237 -3.19 -28.96 -4.95
C ASN A 237 -1.76 -29.41 -4.57
N GLN A 238 -1.14 -28.82 -3.54
CA GLN A 238 0.20 -29.22 -3.09
C GLN A 238 0.23 -30.61 -2.44
N ASP A 239 -0.83 -30.99 -1.72
CA ASP A 239 -0.90 -32.28 -1.04
C ASP A 239 -1.05 -33.46 -2.03
N LEU A 240 -1.74 -33.25 -3.15
CA LEU A 240 -1.95 -34.28 -4.18
C LEU A 240 -0.64 -34.63 -4.92
N ASP A 241 0.19 -33.63 -5.25
CA ASP A 241 1.47 -33.86 -5.94
C ASP A 241 2.51 -34.55 -5.05
N SER A 242 2.51 -34.26 -3.75
CA SER A 242 3.41 -34.89 -2.78
C SER A 242 3.11 -36.39 -2.60
N SER A 243 1.86 -36.81 -2.82
CA SER A 243 1.42 -38.20 -2.67
C SER A 243 1.77 -39.08 -3.87
N SER A 244 1.96 -38.50 -5.06
CA SER A 244 2.24 -39.23 -6.31
C SER A 244 3.72 -39.64 -6.48
N SER A 245 4.64 -39.01 -5.74
CA SER A 245 6.10 -39.23 -5.91
C SER A 245 6.71 -40.38 -5.09
N ARG A 246 5.91 -41.22 -4.43
CA ARG A 246 6.41 -42.33 -3.58
C ARG A 246 6.81 -43.62 -4.34
N GLY A 247 6.88 -43.59 -5.66
CA GLY A 247 6.93 -44.80 -6.50
C GLY A 247 8.22 -45.16 -7.24
N VAL A 248 9.31 -44.37 -7.22
CA VAL A 248 10.52 -44.73 -8.02
C VAL A 248 11.82 -44.36 -7.31
N ASN A 249 12.55 -45.38 -6.86
CA ASN A 249 13.92 -45.28 -6.34
C ASN A 249 14.89 -44.83 -7.45
N GLY A 250 15.42 -43.61 -7.35
CA GLY A 250 16.48 -43.12 -8.23
C GLY A 250 17.26 -41.95 -7.63
N ARG A 251 18.44 -42.23 -7.08
CA ARG A 251 19.42 -41.25 -6.60
C ARG A 251 19.83 -40.28 -7.72
N VAL A 252 19.45 -38.99 -7.64
CA VAL A 252 20.32 -37.85 -8.00
C VAL A 252 19.92 -36.63 -7.16
N GLY A 253 20.85 -36.13 -6.36
CA GLY A 253 20.65 -34.95 -5.51
C GLY A 253 20.70 -33.65 -6.30
N ARG A 254 19.63 -32.85 -6.20
CA ARG A 254 19.65 -31.41 -6.46
C ARG A 254 18.74 -30.73 -5.43
N ARG A 255 19.36 -29.98 -4.51
CA ARG A 255 18.67 -29.19 -3.48
C ARG A 255 17.94 -28.02 -4.14
N SER A 256 16.62 -28.09 -4.25
CA SER A 256 15.77 -26.93 -4.52
C SER A 256 15.47 -26.25 -3.18
N SER A 257 16.06 -25.07 -2.97
CA SER A 257 15.76 -24.21 -1.82
C SER A 257 14.40 -23.55 -2.03
N HIS A 258 13.34 -24.17 -1.53
CA HIS A 258 12.00 -23.59 -1.50
C HIS A 258 11.91 -22.43 -0.50
N GLN A 259 11.41 -21.29 -0.98
CA GLN A 259 11.16 -20.06 -0.22
C GLN A 259 9.91 -20.24 0.66
N HIS A 260 10.09 -20.62 1.93
CA HIS A 260 8.99 -20.73 2.91
C HIS A 260 8.76 -19.44 3.75
N GLY A 261 9.24 -18.28 3.28
CA GLY A 261 9.50 -17.12 4.15
C GLY A 261 8.47 -15.98 4.21
N ASP A 262 7.33 -16.00 3.51
CA ASP A 262 6.54 -14.76 3.31
C ASP A 262 5.10 -14.76 3.87
N PHE A 263 4.71 -15.78 4.66
CA PHE A 263 3.33 -15.90 5.15
C PHE A 263 3.01 -14.98 6.34
N SER A 264 4.01 -14.69 7.20
CA SER A 264 3.79 -13.91 8.43
C SER A 264 3.38 -12.46 8.16
N SER A 265 4.00 -11.79 7.17
CA SER A 265 3.78 -10.37 6.88
C SER A 265 2.40 -10.08 6.29
N ARG A 266 1.82 -11.04 5.54
CA ARG A 266 0.47 -10.91 4.99
C ARG A 266 -0.62 -10.96 6.06
N SER A 267 -0.35 -11.60 7.20
CA SER A 267 -1.35 -11.76 8.27
C SER A 267 -1.69 -10.44 8.95
N GLU A 268 -0.70 -9.59 9.25
CA GLU A 268 -0.90 -8.36 10.02
C GLU A 268 -1.70 -7.30 9.25
N GLU A 269 -1.40 -7.08 7.96
CA GLU A 269 -2.17 -6.16 7.12
C GLU A 269 -3.60 -6.65 6.91
N MET A 270 -3.76 -7.95 6.69
CA MET A 270 -5.09 -8.55 6.57
C MET A 270 -5.90 -8.32 7.85
N GLN A 271 -5.28 -8.43 9.02
CA GLN A 271 -5.94 -8.07 10.28
C GLN A 271 -6.33 -6.59 10.33
N GLY A 272 -5.50 -5.68 9.82
CA GLY A 272 -5.84 -4.26 9.68
C GLY A 272 -7.08 -4.03 8.81
N PHE A 273 -7.14 -4.66 7.63
CA PHE A 273 -8.29 -4.59 6.73
C PHE A 273 -9.54 -5.21 7.37
N LEU A 274 -9.40 -6.38 7.99
CA LEU A 274 -10.48 -7.07 8.72
C LEU A 274 -10.97 -6.25 9.91
N ARG A 275 -10.12 -5.46 10.57
CA ARG A 275 -10.52 -4.58 11.68
C ARG A 275 -11.50 -3.50 11.24
N ASN A 276 -11.36 -3.00 10.02
CA ASN A 276 -12.34 -2.07 9.46
C ASN A 276 -13.62 -2.76 9.07
N ALA A 277 -13.51 -3.92 8.44
CA ALA A 277 -14.68 -4.65 7.96
C ALA A 277 -15.51 -5.28 9.09
N SER A 278 -14.89 -5.69 10.20
CA SER A 278 -15.59 -6.26 11.36
C SER A 278 -16.59 -5.29 12.00
N LYS A 279 -16.39 -3.97 11.83
CA LYS A 279 -17.37 -2.96 12.25
C LYS A 279 -18.71 -3.11 11.53
N LEU A 280 -18.71 -3.56 10.27
CA LEU A 280 -19.92 -3.84 9.52
C LEU A 280 -20.67 -5.04 10.10
N VAL A 281 -19.92 -6.09 10.49
CA VAL A 281 -20.44 -7.34 11.05
C VAL A 281 -21.03 -7.13 12.45
N LEU A 282 -20.45 -6.25 13.25
CA LEU A 282 -20.91 -5.97 14.62
C LEU A 282 -22.09 -4.99 14.67
N HIS A 283 -22.20 -4.05 13.72
CA HIS A 283 -23.28 -3.06 13.70
C HIS A 283 -24.55 -3.55 13.00
N ASN A 284 -24.42 -4.43 12.02
CA ASN A 284 -25.56 -5.16 11.50
C ASN A 284 -25.73 -6.38 12.38
N ASN A 285 -26.67 -6.35 13.33
CA ASN A 285 -27.16 -7.56 14.00
C ASN A 285 -27.53 -8.58 12.92
N CYS A 286 -26.61 -9.50 12.57
CA CYS A 286 -26.84 -10.65 11.71
C CYS A 286 -27.72 -11.69 12.44
N ALA A 287 -28.80 -11.23 13.07
CA ALA A 287 -29.89 -12.01 13.63
C ALA A 287 -31.04 -11.94 12.63
N GLY A 288 -30.98 -12.75 11.57
CA GLY A 288 -32.07 -12.78 10.59
C GLY A 288 -31.84 -13.57 9.30
N ALA A 289 -30.78 -14.38 9.22
CA ALA A 289 -30.59 -15.30 8.10
C ALA A 289 -29.92 -16.59 8.61
N ALA A 290 -30.69 -17.40 9.32
CA ALA A 290 -30.44 -18.81 9.60
C ALA A 290 -31.79 -19.52 9.66
#